data_AF-A0A259K0T3-F1
#
_entry.id   AF-A0A259K0T3-F1
#
_cell.length_a   1.000
_cell.length_b   1.000
_cell.length_c   1.000
_cell.angle_alpha   90.00
_cell.angle_beta   90.00
_cell.angle_gamma   90.00
#
_symmetry.space_group_name_H-M   'P 1'
#
loop_
_entity.id
_entity.type
_entity.pdbx_description
1 polymer ?
#
loop_
_entity_poly.entity_id
_entity_poly.type
_entity_poly.pdbx_seq_one_letter_code
_entity_poly.pdbx_strand_id
1 'polypeptide(L)'
;MIRWMHRLIGCGALLLAATVPAGAEPGGPRVDSAGMELEAPGPLGSLKGTYRPPAQGKPVALIIPGSGPTDRDGNNPAGLASSTYRLLAEGLAQRGIGTLRIDKRGMFGSAGAVADPNAVTIDDYVADIARWKAAALARSARDCVWLIGHSEGGWLLW
;
A
#
# COMPACT_ATOMS: atom_id res chain seq x y z
N MET A 1 5.95 -2.59 -44.07
CA MET A 1 6.76 -3.63 -44.75
C MET A 1 8.10 -3.01 -45.12
N ILE A 2 9.05 -2.97 -44.19
CA ILE A 2 10.39 -2.40 -44.44
C ILE A 2 11.43 -3.33 -43.81
N ARG A 3 12.45 -3.57 -44.64
CA ARG A 3 13.37 -4.69 -44.71
C ARG A 3 14.59 -4.39 -43.83
N TRP A 4 14.98 -5.35 -43.00
CA TRP A 4 16.22 -5.32 -42.24
C TRP A 4 17.42 -5.54 -43.17
N MET A 5 18.43 -4.66 -43.13
CA MET A 5 19.78 -5.03 -43.55
C MET A 5 20.88 -4.04 -43.11
N HIS A 6 21.94 -4.64 -42.56
CA HIS A 6 23.32 -4.17 -42.35
C HIS A 6 23.57 -3.24 -41.14
N ARG A 7 24.62 -3.39 -40.35
CA ARG A 7 25.98 -3.87 -40.65
C ARG A 7 26.61 -4.54 -39.42
N LEU A 8 27.34 -5.62 -39.66
CA LEU A 8 28.42 -6.09 -38.78
C LEU A 8 29.55 -5.05 -38.79
N ILE A 9 29.92 -4.54 -37.62
CA ILE A 9 31.23 -3.96 -37.37
C ILE A 9 31.75 -4.65 -36.11
N GLY A 10 32.63 -5.62 -36.32
CA GLY A 10 33.47 -6.15 -35.25
C GLY A 10 34.56 -5.12 -34.94
N CYS A 11 34.68 -4.76 -33.67
CA CYS A 11 35.88 -4.14 -33.13
C CYS A 11 36.16 -4.85 -31.82
N GLY A 12 37.24 -5.63 -31.79
CA GLY A 12 37.67 -6.33 -30.59
C GLY A 12 37.97 -5.32 -29.48
N ALA A 13 37.19 -5.38 -28.41
CA ALA A 13 37.48 -4.68 -27.18
C ALA A 13 38.01 -5.69 -26.17
N LEU A 14 39.29 -5.53 -25.85
CA LEU A 14 40.00 -6.20 -24.77
C LEU A 14 39.20 -6.03 -23.46
N LEU A 15 38.71 -7.14 -22.89
CA LEU A 15 38.05 -7.17 -21.58
C LEU A 15 39.09 -6.90 -20.48
N LEU A 16 39.30 -5.62 -20.14
CA LEU A 16 39.84 -5.23 -18.85
C LEU A 16 38.70 -5.31 -17.83
N ALA A 17 38.70 -6.37 -17.01
CA ALA A 17 37.86 -6.45 -15.83
C ALA A 17 38.32 -5.40 -14.81
N ALA A 18 37.81 -4.18 -14.93
CA ALA A 18 37.90 -3.20 -13.87
C ALA A 18 36.94 -3.63 -12.75
N THR A 19 37.49 -4.13 -11.65
CA THR A 19 36.74 -4.34 -10.42
C THR A 19 36.30 -2.97 -9.91
N VAL A 20 35.05 -2.60 -10.21
CA VAL A 20 34.39 -1.47 -9.57
C VAL A 20 34.29 -1.83 -8.09
N PRO A 21 34.91 -1.06 -7.17
CA PRO A 21 34.68 -1.29 -5.76
C PRO A 21 33.20 -1.01 -5.50
N ALA A 22 32.54 -1.91 -4.78
CA ALA A 22 31.20 -1.69 -4.27
C ALA A 22 31.26 -0.51 -3.28
N GLY A 23 31.07 0.70 -3.81
CA GLY A 23 30.79 1.87 -3.02
C GLY A 23 29.47 1.62 -2.30
N ALA A 24 29.50 1.65 -0.97
CA ALA A 24 28.29 1.69 -0.18
C ALA A 24 27.51 2.95 -0.59
N GLU A 25 26.35 2.75 -1.23
CA GLU A 25 25.37 3.81 -1.43
C GLU A 25 25.09 4.45 -0.07
N PRO A 26 25.16 5.79 0.06
CA PRO A 26 24.84 6.45 1.31
C PRO A 26 23.42 6.07 1.68
N GLY A 27 23.28 5.36 2.80
CA GLY A 27 22.00 4.93 3.33
C GLY A 27 21.09 6.14 3.48
N GLY A 28 20.10 6.25 2.58
CA GLY A 28 19.00 7.18 2.73
C GLY A 28 18.33 6.98 4.09
N PRO A 29 17.53 7.95 4.55
CA PRO A 29 16.88 7.87 5.86
C PRO A 29 16.28 6.47 6.04
N ARG A 30 16.69 5.75 7.09
CA ARG A 30 16.03 4.51 7.48
C ARG A 30 14.60 4.87 7.80
N VAL A 31 13.73 4.68 6.82
CA VAL A 31 12.31 4.80 7.04
C VAL A 31 11.95 3.59 7.89
N ASP A 32 11.60 3.88 9.12
CA ASP A 32 10.85 3.03 10.04
C ASP A 32 9.93 2.08 9.27
N SER A 33 10.31 0.80 9.25
CA SER A 33 9.75 -0.22 8.37
C SER A 33 8.32 -0.63 8.74
N ALA A 34 7.88 -0.34 9.97
CA ALA A 34 6.62 -0.86 10.50
C ALA A 34 5.41 0.08 10.26
N GLY A 35 5.62 1.36 9.96
CA GLY A 35 4.56 2.37 10.05
C GLY A 35 4.03 2.53 11.49
N MET A 36 3.00 3.36 11.65
CA MET A 36 2.34 3.63 12.94
C MET A 36 0.87 3.21 12.90
N GLU A 37 0.33 2.72 14.02
CA GLU A 37 -1.09 2.43 14.11
C GLU A 37 -1.90 3.73 13.97
N LEU A 38 -2.95 3.69 13.16
CA LEU A 38 -3.92 4.75 13.01
C LEU A 38 -5.31 4.14 13.17
N GLU A 39 -6.18 4.88 13.85
CA GLU A 39 -7.54 4.45 14.10
C GLU A 39 -8.53 5.39 13.40
N ALA A 40 -9.64 4.81 12.97
CA ALA A 40 -10.83 5.55 12.57
C ALA A 40 -12.00 5.09 13.46
N PRO A 41 -13.00 5.95 13.70
CA PRO A 41 -14.22 5.50 14.36
C PRO A 41 -14.89 4.41 13.51
N GLY A 42 -15.31 3.31 14.13
CA GLY A 42 -16.19 2.32 13.52
C GLY A 42 -17.56 2.33 14.20
N PRO A 43 -18.53 1.52 13.73
CA PRO A 43 -19.90 1.61 14.22
C PRO A 43 -20.07 1.15 15.67
N LEU A 44 -19.34 0.11 16.10
CA LEU A 44 -19.36 -0.37 17.51
C LEU A 44 -18.01 -0.27 18.21
N GLY A 45 -16.92 -0.19 17.45
CA GLY A 45 -15.55 -0.13 17.95
C GLY A 45 -14.63 0.50 16.92
N SER A 46 -13.40 0.82 17.29
CA SER A 46 -12.42 1.45 16.40
C SER A 46 -12.07 0.55 15.22
N LEU A 47 -12.00 1.13 14.03
CA LEU A 47 -11.31 0.53 12.89
C LEU A 47 -9.80 0.76 13.05
N LYS A 48 -9.01 -0.24 12.64
CA LYS A 48 -7.56 -0.27 12.81
C LYS A 48 -6.84 -0.33 11.47
N GLY A 49 -5.70 0.34 11.40
CA GLY A 49 -4.92 0.48 10.18
C GLY A 49 -3.49 0.90 10.47
N THR A 50 -2.61 0.73 9.49
CA THR A 50 -1.20 1.11 9.59
C THR A 50 -0.94 2.27 8.64
N TYR A 51 -0.57 3.40 9.22
CA TYR A 51 -0.24 4.64 8.54
C TYR A 51 1.27 4.80 8.39
N ARG A 52 1.70 5.29 7.23
CA ARG A 52 3.05 5.74 6.97
C ARG A 52 2.98 7.17 6.44
N PRO A 53 3.57 8.15 7.12
CA PRO A 53 3.44 9.55 6.73
C PRO A 53 4.10 9.81 5.36
N PRO A 54 3.53 10.74 4.56
CA PRO A 54 4.15 11.17 3.33
C PRO A 54 5.36 12.07 3.63
N ALA A 55 6.30 12.16 2.68
CA ALA A 55 7.27 13.25 2.68
C ALA A 55 6.54 14.60 2.46
N GLN A 56 7.17 15.71 2.83
CA GLN A 56 6.55 17.03 2.72
C GLN A 56 6.01 17.30 1.31
N GLY A 57 4.74 17.69 1.22
CA GLY A 57 4.04 17.98 -0.05
C GLY A 57 3.65 16.75 -0.88
N LYS A 58 3.99 15.52 -0.46
CA LYS A 58 3.62 14.29 -1.17
C LYS A 58 2.21 13.81 -0.77
N PRO A 59 1.54 13.04 -1.64
CA PRO A 59 0.19 12.53 -1.36
C PRO A 59 0.21 11.35 -0.39
N VAL A 60 -0.99 11.01 0.11
CA VAL A 60 -1.25 9.77 0.84
C VAL A 60 -2.18 8.87 0.03
N ALA A 61 -1.89 7.58 -0.02
CA ALA A 61 -2.75 6.57 -0.60
C ALA A 61 -3.38 5.66 0.47
N LEU A 62 -4.71 5.57 0.47
CA LEU A 62 -5.49 4.61 1.23
C LEU A 62 -5.63 3.31 0.43
N ILE A 63 -5.10 2.21 0.97
CA ILE A 63 -5.11 0.88 0.37
C ILE A 63 -6.22 0.04 1.01
N ILE A 64 -7.15 -0.41 0.18
CA ILE A 64 -8.38 -1.12 0.60
C ILE A 64 -8.25 -2.60 0.23
N PRO A 65 -8.29 -3.52 1.22
CA PRO A 65 -8.18 -4.94 0.99
C PRO A 65 -9.27 -5.54 0.09
N GLY A 66 -8.96 -6.71 -0.47
CA GLY A 66 -9.93 -7.52 -1.23
C GLY A 66 -10.92 -8.29 -0.36
N SER A 67 -11.63 -9.21 -1.01
CA SER A 67 -12.68 -10.06 -0.42
C SER A 67 -12.14 -11.02 0.63
N GLY A 68 -13.01 -11.42 1.56
CA GLY A 68 -12.69 -12.39 2.61
C GLY A 68 -11.78 -11.82 3.71
N PRO A 69 -11.17 -12.69 4.53
CA PRO A 69 -10.29 -12.30 5.63
C PRO A 69 -8.90 -11.93 5.09
N THR A 70 -8.82 -10.87 4.29
CA THR A 70 -7.53 -10.32 3.84
C THR A 70 -7.10 -9.19 4.77
N ASP A 71 -5.92 -9.33 5.37
CA ASP A 71 -5.37 -8.34 6.30
C ASP A 71 -4.86 -7.09 5.56
N ARG A 72 -4.56 -6.03 6.32
CA ARG A 72 -3.97 -4.79 5.80
C ARG A 72 -2.61 -4.97 5.08
N ASP A 73 -1.94 -6.11 5.23
CA ASP A 73 -0.67 -6.41 4.57
C ASP A 73 -0.87 -7.18 3.24
N GLY A 74 -2.08 -7.68 2.99
CA GLY A 74 -2.43 -8.45 1.80
C GLY A 74 -2.26 -9.96 1.98
N ASN A 75 -2.21 -10.45 3.21
CA ASN A 75 -2.23 -11.87 3.52
C ASN A 75 -3.66 -12.35 3.80
N ASN A 76 -3.91 -13.64 3.60
CA ASN A 76 -5.17 -14.30 3.90
C ASN A 76 -4.88 -15.61 4.65
N PRO A 77 -5.50 -15.85 5.83
CA PRO A 77 -5.33 -17.08 6.60
C PRO A 77 -5.65 -18.38 5.85
N ALA A 78 -6.38 -18.32 4.73
CA ALA A 78 -6.65 -19.45 3.85
C ALA A 78 -5.44 -19.87 2.97
N GLY A 79 -4.21 -19.50 3.37
CA GLY A 79 -2.97 -19.98 2.74
C GLY A 79 -2.25 -18.98 1.82
N LEU A 80 -2.64 -17.70 1.83
CA LEU A 80 -1.97 -16.67 1.05
C LEU A 80 -1.12 -15.76 1.96
N ALA A 81 0.19 -15.79 1.82
CA ALA A 81 1.12 -14.95 2.59
C ALA A 81 2.04 -14.13 1.66
N SER A 82 1.43 -13.30 0.80
CA SER A 82 2.16 -12.55 -0.23
C SER A 82 2.63 -11.16 0.20
N SER A 83 2.09 -10.61 1.30
CA SER A 83 2.37 -9.26 1.77
C SER A 83 2.20 -8.17 0.69
N THR A 84 1.31 -8.38 -0.29
CA THR A 84 1.23 -7.55 -1.49
C THR A 84 0.98 -6.07 -1.18
N TYR A 85 0.13 -5.75 -0.20
CA TYR A 85 -0.19 -4.37 0.15
C TYR A 85 0.94 -3.71 0.94
N ARG A 86 1.65 -4.48 1.77
CA ARG A 86 2.85 -4.02 2.46
C ARG A 86 3.97 -3.69 1.49
N LEU A 87 4.27 -4.58 0.55
CA LEU A 87 5.30 -4.37 -0.46
C LEU A 87 4.97 -3.18 -1.38
N LEU A 88 3.69 -3.02 -1.75
CA LEU A 88 3.24 -1.83 -2.48
C LEU A 88 3.47 -0.55 -1.66
N ALA A 89 3.10 -0.56 -0.38
CA ALA A 89 3.29 0.59 0.50
C ALA A 89 4.78 0.94 0.70
N GLU A 90 5.64 -0.06 0.80
CA GLU A 90 7.09 0.12 0.89
C GLU A 90 7.64 0.78 -0.39
N GLY A 91 7.24 0.30 -1.58
CA GLY A 91 7.64 0.90 -2.86
C GLY A 91 7.11 2.32 -3.06
N LEU A 92 5.87 2.61 -2.65
CA LEU A 92 5.31 3.96 -2.69
C LEU A 92 6.08 4.93 -1.78
N ALA A 93 6.46 4.46 -0.60
CA ALA A 93 7.19 5.28 0.35
C ALA A 93 8.63 5.58 -0.07
N GLN A 94 9.28 4.71 -0.85
CA GLN A 94 10.56 5.04 -1.51
C GLN A 94 10.45 6.26 -2.44
N ARG A 95 9.23 6.59 -2.89
CA ARG A 95 8.92 7.77 -3.71
C ARG A 95 8.35 8.94 -2.88
N GLY A 96 8.39 8.82 -1.56
CA GLY A 96 7.88 9.78 -0.58
C GLY A 96 6.35 9.78 -0.44
N ILE A 97 5.64 8.85 -1.06
CA ILE A 97 4.17 8.76 -0.96
C ILE A 97 3.80 8.07 0.34
N GLY A 98 2.98 8.73 1.16
CA GLY A 98 2.46 8.15 2.39
C GLY A 98 1.39 7.12 2.10
N THR A 99 1.17 6.19 3.00
CA THR A 99 0.16 5.14 2.83
C THR A 99 -0.64 4.90 4.10
N LEU A 100 -1.90 4.52 3.93
CA LEU A 100 -2.75 4.00 4.98
C LEU A 100 -3.29 2.66 4.52
N ARG A 101 -2.96 1.59 5.25
CA ARG A 101 -3.43 0.22 4.99
C ARG A 101 -4.40 -0.17 6.07
N ILE A 102 -5.59 -0.68 5.74
CA ILE A 102 -6.69 -0.82 6.70
C ILE A 102 -7.12 -2.27 6.87
N ASP A 103 -7.58 -2.62 8.08
CA ASP A 103 -8.37 -3.83 8.28
C ASP A 103 -9.86 -3.48 8.15
N LYS A 104 -10.59 -4.27 7.36
CA LYS A 104 -12.05 -4.13 7.21
C LYS A 104 -12.74 -4.37 8.56
N ARG A 105 -13.90 -3.73 8.80
CA ARG A 105 -14.70 -3.99 10.00
C ARG A 105 -14.94 -5.48 10.21
N GLY A 106 -14.86 -5.94 11.45
CA GLY A 106 -15.04 -7.35 11.80
C GLY A 106 -13.84 -8.25 11.49
N MET A 107 -12.72 -7.68 11.00
CA MET A 107 -11.52 -8.43 10.65
C MET A 107 -10.30 -7.93 11.42
N PHE A 108 -9.42 -8.85 11.83
CA PHE A 108 -8.10 -8.56 12.42
C PHE A 108 -8.14 -7.48 13.52
N GLY A 109 -7.40 -6.38 13.37
CA GLY A 109 -7.40 -5.29 14.35
C GLY A 109 -8.78 -4.63 14.50
N SER A 110 -9.59 -4.67 13.45
CA SER A 110 -10.96 -4.14 13.41
C SER A 110 -12.03 -5.17 13.82
N ALA A 111 -11.66 -6.30 14.44
CA ALA A 111 -12.60 -7.37 14.79
C ALA A 111 -13.80 -6.90 15.65
N GLY A 112 -13.56 -5.98 16.58
CA GLY A 112 -14.61 -5.42 17.46
C GLY A 112 -15.46 -4.30 16.85
N ALA A 113 -15.25 -3.95 15.58
CA ALA A 113 -15.94 -2.83 14.96
C ALA A 113 -17.41 -3.14 14.60
N VAL A 114 -17.81 -4.42 14.56
CA VAL A 114 -19.16 -4.89 14.25
C VAL A 114 -19.50 -6.13 15.09
N ALA A 115 -20.77 -6.39 15.35
CA ALA A 115 -21.21 -7.53 16.15
C ALA A 115 -21.13 -8.86 15.39
N ASP A 116 -21.51 -8.86 14.10
CA ASP A 116 -21.39 -10.02 13.22
C ASP A 116 -20.63 -9.63 11.93
N PRO A 117 -19.39 -10.14 11.73
CA PRO A 117 -18.62 -9.86 10.52
C PRO A 117 -19.24 -10.45 9.24
N ASN A 118 -20.19 -11.40 9.34
CA ASN A 118 -20.85 -12.01 8.19
C ASN A 118 -22.11 -11.25 7.74
N ALA A 119 -22.59 -10.30 8.53
CA ALA A 119 -23.76 -9.46 8.21
C ALA A 119 -23.37 -8.09 7.63
N VAL A 120 -22.12 -7.90 7.22
CA VAL A 120 -21.60 -6.64 6.69
C VAL A 120 -22.01 -6.45 5.23
N THR A 121 -22.48 -5.24 4.89
CA THR A 121 -22.92 -4.88 3.54
C THR A 121 -21.85 -4.11 2.74
N ILE A 122 -22.11 -3.88 1.45
CA ILE A 122 -21.27 -2.99 0.63
C ILE A 122 -21.34 -1.54 1.12
N ASP A 123 -22.53 -1.05 1.47
CA ASP A 123 -22.72 0.31 1.99
C ASP A 123 -21.95 0.53 3.30
N ASP A 124 -21.85 -0.51 4.12
CA ASP A 124 -21.02 -0.50 5.32
C ASP A 124 -19.54 -0.26 4.98
N TYR A 125 -19.00 -0.96 3.98
CA TYR A 125 -17.61 -0.76 3.57
C TYR A 125 -17.39 0.61 2.94
N VAL A 126 -18.33 1.13 2.15
CA VAL A 126 -18.26 2.49 1.61
C VAL A 126 -18.21 3.52 2.74
N ALA A 127 -19.04 3.34 3.77
CA ALA A 127 -19.03 4.19 4.96
C ALA A 127 -17.68 4.13 5.69
N ASP A 128 -17.06 2.95 5.81
CA ASP A 128 -15.72 2.82 6.41
C ASP A 128 -14.64 3.51 5.59
N ILE A 129 -14.69 3.41 4.26
CA ILE A 129 -13.75 4.11 3.38
C ILE A 129 -13.85 5.62 3.58
N ALA A 130 -15.07 6.16 3.74
CA ALA A 130 -15.25 7.58 4.04
C ALA A 130 -14.63 7.97 5.40
N ARG A 131 -14.77 7.13 6.42
CA ARG A 131 -14.15 7.34 7.75
C ARG A 131 -12.63 7.28 7.68
N TRP A 132 -12.08 6.33 6.93
CA TRP A 132 -10.64 6.22 6.71
C TRP A 132 -10.06 7.38 5.91
N LYS A 133 -10.77 7.85 4.89
CA LYS A 133 -10.40 9.06 4.15
C LYS A 133 -10.31 10.27 5.09
N ALA A 134 -11.30 10.45 5.97
CA ALA A 134 -11.29 11.53 6.96
C ALA A 134 -10.09 11.42 7.92
N ALA A 135 -9.83 10.22 8.45
CA ALA A 135 -8.67 9.97 9.32
C ALA A 135 -7.33 10.25 8.62
N ALA A 136 -7.19 9.86 7.35
CA ALA A 136 -5.99 10.12 6.56
C ALA A 136 -5.78 11.62 6.27
N LEU A 137 -6.85 12.36 5.94
CA LEU A 137 -6.81 13.81 5.73
C LEU A 137 -6.38 14.54 7.01
N ALA A 138 -6.95 14.17 8.16
CA ALA A 138 -6.60 14.75 9.46
C ALA A 138 -5.12 14.55 9.82
N ARG A 139 -4.48 13.48 9.33
CA ARG A 139 -3.09 13.15 9.66
C ARG A 139 -2.04 13.67 8.66
N SER A 140 -2.43 13.86 7.40
CA SER A 140 -1.48 14.07 6.29
C SER A 140 -1.21 15.52 5.93
N ALA A 141 -1.97 16.48 6.47
CA ALA A 141 -1.94 17.89 6.05
C ALA A 141 -2.11 18.07 4.53
N ARG A 142 -2.81 17.13 3.88
CA ARG A 142 -3.18 17.16 2.46
C ARG A 142 -4.69 17.33 2.34
N ASP A 143 -5.11 17.93 1.24
CA ASP A 143 -6.54 18.13 0.93
C ASP A 143 -7.14 16.97 0.13
N CYS A 144 -6.33 15.97 -0.24
CA CYS A 144 -6.76 14.80 -0.98
C CYS A 144 -6.02 13.53 -0.55
N VAL A 145 -6.71 12.40 -0.74
CA VAL A 145 -6.21 11.04 -0.50
C VAL A 145 -6.47 10.23 -1.76
N TRP A 146 -5.48 9.49 -2.24
CA TRP A 146 -5.63 8.56 -3.35
C TRP A 146 -6.22 7.25 -2.84
N LEU A 147 -7.13 6.64 -3.58
CA LEU A 147 -7.73 5.36 -3.23
C LEU A 147 -7.12 4.26 -4.10
N ILE A 148 -6.69 3.17 -3.48
CA ILE A 148 -6.16 1.99 -4.17
C ILE A 148 -6.94 0.79 -3.65
N GLY A 149 -7.76 0.20 -4.50
CA GLY A 149 -8.57 -0.97 -4.18
C GLY A 149 -8.10 -2.22 -4.91
N HIS A 150 -8.05 -3.35 -4.22
CA HIS A 150 -7.77 -4.64 -4.83
C HIS A 150 -9.02 -5.54 -4.81
N SER A 151 -9.35 -6.16 -5.96
CA SER A 151 -10.53 -7.04 -6.08
C SER A 151 -11.81 -6.34 -5.56
N GLU A 152 -12.50 -6.88 -4.55
CA GLU A 152 -13.64 -6.24 -3.86
C GLU A 152 -13.34 -4.78 -3.48
N GLY A 153 -12.14 -4.50 -2.94
CA GLY A 153 -11.73 -3.14 -2.59
C GLY A 153 -11.70 -2.18 -3.79
N GLY A 154 -11.48 -2.69 -5.00
CA GLY A 154 -11.54 -1.91 -6.25
C GLY A 154 -12.98 -1.66 -6.71
N TRP A 155 -13.90 -2.59 -6.46
CA TRP A 155 -15.33 -2.40 -6.74
C TRP A 155 -15.93 -1.32 -5.85
N LEU A 156 -15.50 -1.21 -4.59
CA LEU A 156 -15.95 -0.18 -3.66
C LEU A 156 -15.61 1.28 -4.06
N LEU A 157 -14.83 1.48 -5.13
CA LEU A 157 -14.37 2.80 -5.57
C LEU A 157 -15.20 3.43 -6.69
N TRP A 158 -16.16 2.70 -7.25
CA TRP A 158 -16.97 3.11 -8.40
C TRP A 158 -18.41 3.43 -8.02
#